data_AF-A0AAV5RXL0-F1
#
_entry.id   AF-A0AAV5RXL0-F1
#
_cell.length_a   1.000
_cell.length_b   1.000
_cell.length_c   1.000
_cell.angle_alpha   90.00
_cell.angle_beta   90.00
_cell.angle_gamma   90.00
#
_symmetry.space_group_name_H-M   'P 1'
#
loop_
_entity.id
_entity.type
_entity.pdbx_description
1 polymer ?
#
loop_
_entity_poly.entity_id
_entity_poly.type
_entity_poly.pdbx_seq_one_letter_code
_entity_poly.pdbx_strand_id
1 'polypeptide(L)'
;MSSATLCDIYKLIESAEQETKRGNLDNSIKYYKQTLKQINEICKDTIKDDLPSNVIEAVLILQKDITETIRDIQNILDIEQEAATPPDKARVPPRITTKPSVQSINRAAHSRQPSNSTNFNSDYLGSMYLKMNPSVNNIGGTKMWESNISTGRTGSPNDPFLLGIMNKMENNMVAEMARVQTVSESKQTQLQIEQAVHKHVEQFKREVAWYEQKKFVEYDTKMKQLEKENKKLQSKVEWLRLRWDSLVESAKERRNK
;
A
#
# COMPACT_ATOMS: atom_id res chain seq x y z
N MET A 1 33.50 -13.50 28.09
CA MET A 1 32.56 -13.29 26.97
C MET A 1 32.57 -11.80 26.69
N SER A 2 32.81 -11.37 25.45
CA SER A 2 32.78 -9.95 25.11
C SER A 2 31.35 -9.47 25.26
N SER A 3 31.10 -8.47 26.12
CA SER A 3 29.79 -7.82 26.19
C SER A 3 29.51 -7.20 24.82
N ALA A 4 28.40 -7.60 24.21
CA ALA A 4 27.99 -7.03 22.93
C ALA A 4 27.70 -5.55 23.13
N THR A 5 28.32 -4.69 22.33
CA THR A 5 28.06 -3.25 22.43
C THR A 5 26.88 -2.88 21.55
N LEU A 6 26.21 -1.76 21.88
CA LEU A 6 25.15 -1.22 21.03
C LEU A 6 25.63 -0.94 19.60
N CYS A 7 26.92 -0.63 19.41
CA CYS A 7 27.53 -0.45 18.10
C CYS A 7 27.51 -1.75 17.27
N ASP A 8 27.71 -2.91 17.90
CA ASP A 8 27.68 -4.20 17.22
C ASP A 8 26.26 -4.56 16.75
N ILE A 9 25.26 -4.21 17.55
CA ILE A 9 23.83 -4.32 17.20
C ILE A 9 23.52 -3.51 15.94
N TYR A 10 23.95 -2.25 15.88
CA TYR A 10 23.72 -1.42 14.69
C TYR A 10 24.42 -1.94 13.44
N LYS A 11 25.63 -2.51 13.56
CA LYS A 11 26.31 -3.16 12.43
C LYS A 11 25.54 -4.39 11.93
N LEU A 12 24.92 -5.16 12.82
CA LEU A 12 24.06 -6.29 12.44
C LEU A 12 22.79 -5.81 11.74
N ILE A 13 22.17 -4.73 12.21
CA ILE A 13 21.00 -4.12 11.54
C ILE A 13 21.38 -3.65 10.14
N GLU A 14 22.49 -2.91 10.00
CA GLU A 14 22.97 -2.44 8.70
C GLU A 14 23.24 -3.62 7.76
N SER A 15 23.86 -4.69 8.25
CA SER A 15 24.10 -5.90 7.47
C SER A 15 22.80 -6.58 7.02
N ALA A 16 21.80 -6.65 7.91
CA ALA A 16 20.48 -7.18 7.57
C ALA A 16 19.80 -6.35 6.47
N GLU A 17 19.81 -5.02 6.60
CA GLU A 17 19.23 -4.12 5.60
C GLU A 17 19.92 -4.22 4.24
N GLN A 18 21.25 -4.39 4.22
CA GLN A 18 21.98 -4.59 2.97
C GLN A 18 21.59 -5.91 2.29
N GLU A 19 21.40 -6.98 3.05
CA GLU A 19 20.92 -8.26 2.50
C GLU A 19 19.47 -8.16 1.99
N THR A 20 18.59 -7.43 2.69
CA THR A 20 17.23 -7.13 2.19
C THR A 20 17.29 -6.40 0.85
N LYS A 21 18.13 -5.37 0.73
CA LYS A 21 18.32 -4.61 -0.53
C LYS A 21 18.85 -5.46 -1.68
N ARG A 22 19.59 -6.52 -1.37
CA ARG A 22 20.10 -7.49 -2.36
C ARG A 22 19.07 -8.57 -2.74
N GLY A 23 17.93 -8.62 -2.06
CA GLY A 23 16.93 -9.68 -2.23
C GLY A 23 17.27 -10.99 -1.50
N ASN A 24 18.31 -10.99 -0.66
CA ASN A 24 18.71 -12.16 0.12
C ASN A 24 17.92 -12.23 1.45
N LEU A 25 16.61 -12.48 1.34
CA LEU A 25 15.68 -12.37 2.47
C LEU A 25 15.99 -13.34 3.62
N ASP A 26 16.43 -14.57 3.33
CA ASP A 26 16.83 -15.54 4.36
C ASP A 26 18.01 -15.06 5.22
N ASN A 27 19.04 -14.48 4.58
CA ASN A 27 20.21 -13.95 5.27
C ASN A 27 19.82 -12.72 6.11
N SER A 28 18.96 -11.86 5.57
CA SER A 28 18.43 -10.70 6.30
C SER A 28 17.72 -11.13 7.59
N ILE A 29 16.80 -12.10 7.50
CA ILE A 29 16.11 -12.67 8.68
C ILE A 29 17.12 -13.22 9.69
N LYS A 30 18.16 -13.92 9.23
CA LYS A 30 19.21 -14.47 10.11
C LYS A 30 19.91 -13.36 10.89
N TYR A 31 20.28 -12.26 10.24
CA TYR A 31 20.93 -11.13 10.91
C TYR A 31 19.98 -10.43 11.90
N TYR A 32 18.72 -10.16 11.52
CA TYR A 32 17.74 -9.57 12.45
C TYR A 32 17.48 -10.45 13.68
N LYS A 33 17.42 -11.78 13.51
CA LYS A 33 17.31 -12.72 14.65
C LYS A 33 18.53 -12.68 15.56
N GLN A 34 19.73 -12.48 15.00
CA GLN A 34 20.95 -12.31 15.78
C GLN A 34 20.94 -10.98 16.55
N THR A 35 20.49 -9.90 15.92
CA THR A 35 20.28 -8.59 16.57
C THR A 35 19.35 -8.71 17.78
N LEU A 36 18.22 -9.42 17.65
CA LEU A 36 17.29 -9.65 18.77
C LEU A 36 17.94 -10.42 19.93
N LYS A 37 18.83 -11.38 19.63
CA LYS A 37 19.56 -12.10 20.69
C LYS A 37 20.47 -11.16 21.46
N GLN A 38 21.23 -10.31 20.77
CA GLN A 38 22.13 -9.35 21.41
C GLN A 38 21.38 -8.27 22.19
N ILE A 39 20.26 -7.76 21.66
CA ILE A 39 19.40 -6.82 22.40
C ILE A 39 18.91 -7.45 23.69
N ASN A 40 18.43 -8.70 23.65
CA ASN A 40 17.96 -9.41 24.84
C ASN A 40 19.07 -9.66 25.87
N GLU A 41 20.30 -9.91 25.43
CA GLU A 41 21.46 -10.03 26.31
C GLU A 41 21.77 -8.70 27.00
N ILE A 42 21.85 -7.60 26.24
CA ILE A 42 22.06 -6.26 26.80
C ILE A 42 20.96 -5.91 27.79
N CYS A 43 19.68 -6.16 27.47
CA CYS A 43 18.57 -5.90 28.38
C CYS A 43 18.67 -6.68 29.69
N LYS A 44 19.11 -7.95 29.66
CA LYS A 44 19.28 -8.75 30.88
C LYS A 44 20.36 -8.19 31.81
N ASP A 45 21.44 -7.67 31.22
CA ASP A 45 22.54 -7.09 31.98
C ASP A 45 22.18 -5.69 32.49
N THR A 46 21.53 -4.86 31.67
CA THR A 46 21.17 -3.48 32.02
C THR A 46 20.01 -3.33 33.00
N ILE A 47 19.13 -4.33 33.14
CA ILE A 47 18.11 -4.34 34.21
C ILE A 47 18.76 -4.30 35.62
N LYS A 48 20.04 -4.65 35.75
CA LYS A 48 20.77 -4.60 37.03
C LYS A 48 21.41 -3.24 37.34
N ASP A 49 21.61 -2.40 36.32
CA ASP A 49 22.50 -1.22 36.40
C ASP A 49 21.76 0.13 36.39
N ASP A 50 20.48 0.16 36.81
CA ASP A 50 19.70 1.40 37.02
C ASP A 50 19.71 2.36 35.80
N LEU A 51 19.55 1.79 34.60
CA LEU A 51 19.54 2.57 33.37
C LEU A 51 18.37 3.58 33.33
N PRO A 52 18.58 4.75 32.69
CA PRO A 52 17.50 5.70 32.45
C PRO A 52 16.32 5.06 31.71
N SER A 53 15.10 5.28 32.20
CA SER A 53 13.86 4.68 31.66
C SER A 53 13.67 4.94 30.16
N ASN A 54 14.12 6.08 29.65
CA ASN A 54 14.05 6.44 28.23
C ASN A 54 14.93 5.55 27.35
N VAL A 55 16.08 5.09 27.86
CA VAL A 55 16.96 4.17 27.12
C VAL A 55 16.32 2.79 27.04
N ILE A 56 15.71 2.33 28.13
CA ILE A 56 14.97 1.06 28.17
C ILE A 56 13.81 1.10 27.16
N GLU A 57 13.03 2.17 27.17
CA GLU A 57 11.92 2.36 26.23
C GLU A 57 12.40 2.37 24.77
N ALA A 58 13.48 3.10 24.46
CA ALA A 58 14.04 3.13 23.11
C ALA A 58 14.50 1.74 22.63
N VAL A 59 15.11 0.94 23.51
CA VAL A 59 15.54 -0.43 23.19
C VAL A 59 14.33 -1.36 22.97
N LEU A 60 13.26 -1.20 23.74
CA LEU A 60 12.01 -1.95 23.54
C LEU A 60 11.31 -1.60 22.22
N ILE A 61 11.30 -0.31 21.84
CA ILE A 61 10.79 0.13 20.53
C ILE A 61 11.62 -0.52 19.42
N LEU A 62 12.95 -0.46 19.51
CA LEU A 62 13.83 -1.09 18.52
C LEU A 62 13.59 -2.61 18.41
N GLN A 63 13.39 -3.29 19.54
CA GLN A 63 13.08 -4.71 19.57
C GLN A 63 11.76 -5.02 18.84
N LYS A 64 10.73 -4.20 19.07
CA LYS A 64 9.43 -4.33 18.42
C LYS A 64 9.56 -4.14 16.91
N ASP A 65 10.24 -3.08 16.47
CA ASP A 65 10.43 -2.74 15.06
C ASP A 65 11.18 -3.86 14.30
N ILE A 66 12.23 -4.42 14.91
CA ILE A 66 12.96 -5.55 14.32
C ILE A 66 12.08 -6.80 14.21
N THR A 67 11.25 -7.07 15.23
CA THR A 67 10.35 -8.24 15.23
C THR A 67 9.29 -8.10 14.14
N GLU A 68 8.71 -6.91 13.98
CA GLU A 68 7.76 -6.61 12.91
C GLU A 68 8.40 -6.73 11.53
N THR A 69 9.62 -6.22 11.35
CA THR A 69 10.38 -6.34 10.10
C THR A 69 10.63 -7.80 9.72
N ILE A 70 10.99 -8.66 10.68
CA ILE A 70 11.17 -10.10 10.42
C ILE A 70 9.85 -10.72 9.92
N ARG A 71 8.73 -10.42 10.59
CA ARG A 71 7.41 -10.95 10.20
C ARG A 71 7.05 -10.53 8.78
N ASP A 72 7.28 -9.28 8.44
CA ASP A 72 6.94 -8.75 7.12
C ASP A 72 7.81 -9.38 6.02
N ILE A 73 9.11 -9.59 6.27
CA ILE A 73 9.98 -10.32 5.33
C ILE A 73 9.54 -11.79 5.17
N GLN A 74 9.12 -12.45 6.26
CA GLN A 74 8.60 -13.82 6.19
C GLN A 74 7.33 -13.91 5.34
N ASN A 75 6.39 -12.97 5.49
CA ASN A 75 5.19 -12.91 4.66
C ASN A 75 5.52 -12.78 3.17
N ILE A 76 6.56 -12.01 2.83
CA ILE A 76 7.01 -11.87 1.43
C ILE A 76 7.56 -13.19 0.91
N LEU A 77 8.39 -13.88 1.70
CA LEU A 77 8.93 -15.20 1.33
C LEU A 77 7.83 -16.24 1.11
N ASP A 78 6.83 -16.28 1.97
CA ASP A 78 5.70 -17.21 1.83
C ASP A 78 4.95 -16.97 0.51
N ILE A 79 4.71 -15.71 0.13
CA ILE A 79 4.07 -15.33 -1.14
C ILE A 79 4.94 -15.73 -2.35
N GLU A 80 6.26 -15.51 -2.29
CA GLU A 80 7.18 -15.91 -3.36
C GLU A 80 7.22 -17.44 -3.52
N GLN A 81 7.15 -18.18 -2.42
CA GLN A 81 7.16 -19.64 -2.43
C GLN A 81 5.87 -20.21 -3.04
N GLU A 82 4.72 -19.63 -2.69
CA GLU A 82 3.43 -19.98 -3.30
C GLU A 82 3.42 -19.72 -4.82
N ALA A 83 4.01 -18.61 -5.27
CA ALA A 83 4.13 -18.28 -6.69
C ALA A 83 5.11 -19.19 -7.45
N ALA A 84 6.13 -19.70 -6.78
CA ALA A 84 7.14 -20.59 -7.37
C ALA A 84 6.67 -22.04 -7.53
N THR A 85 5.62 -22.47 -6.81
CA THR A 85 4.97 -23.76 -7.08
C THR A 85 4.27 -23.72 -8.44
N PRO A 86 4.75 -24.44 -9.46
CA PRO A 86 4.05 -24.50 -10.74
C PRO A 86 2.64 -25.06 -10.50
N PRO A 87 1.61 -24.56 -11.19
CA PRO A 87 0.26 -25.09 -11.08
C PRO A 87 0.32 -26.56 -11.49
N ASP A 88 0.34 -27.45 -10.50
CA ASP A 88 0.47 -28.87 -10.72
C ASP A 88 -0.75 -29.32 -11.52
N LYS A 89 -0.45 -29.70 -12.77
CA LYS A 89 -1.26 -30.44 -13.73
C LYS A 89 -2.75 -30.36 -13.42
N ALA A 90 -3.39 -29.37 -14.03
CA ALA A 90 -4.82 -29.38 -14.29
C ALA A 90 -5.24 -30.81 -14.66
N ARG A 91 -5.89 -31.47 -13.70
CA ARG A 91 -6.64 -32.69 -13.85
C ARG A 91 -7.56 -32.47 -15.03
N VAL A 92 -7.17 -33.01 -16.19
CA VAL A 92 -7.95 -32.96 -17.42
C VAL A 92 -9.35 -33.48 -17.08
N PRO A 93 -10.40 -32.65 -17.14
CA PRO A 93 -11.75 -33.18 -17.00
C PRO A 93 -12.03 -34.12 -18.19
N PRO A 94 -12.70 -35.27 -17.97
CA PRO A 94 -12.97 -36.21 -19.04
C PRO A 94 -13.77 -35.51 -20.15
N ARG A 95 -13.20 -35.53 -21.35
CA ARG A 95 -13.74 -34.98 -22.59
C ARG A 95 -15.01 -35.75 -22.95
N ILE A 96 -16.18 -35.21 -22.58
CA ILE A 96 -17.46 -35.68 -23.11
C ILE A 96 -17.55 -35.20 -24.55
N THR A 97 -17.37 -36.13 -25.50
CA THR A 97 -17.66 -35.95 -26.91
C THR A 97 -19.16 -35.96 -27.15
N THR A 98 -19.78 -34.79 -27.27
CA THR A 98 -21.12 -34.64 -27.86
C THR A 98 -21.02 -34.08 -29.28
N LYS A 99 -21.59 -34.84 -30.22
CA LYS A 99 -21.73 -34.55 -31.65
C LYS A 99 -22.48 -33.22 -31.90
N PRO A 100 -22.16 -32.47 -32.98
CA PRO A 100 -22.98 -31.35 -33.40
C PRO A 100 -24.16 -31.84 -34.26
N SER A 101 -25.39 -31.55 -33.82
CA SER A 101 -26.60 -31.64 -34.65
C SER A 101 -27.05 -30.23 -35.00
N VAL A 102 -27.08 -29.96 -36.30
CA VAL A 102 -27.64 -28.76 -36.92
C VAL A 102 -29.15 -28.76 -36.74
N GLN A 103 -29.74 -27.67 -36.22
CA GLN A 103 -31.02 -27.17 -36.72
C GLN A 103 -31.32 -25.74 -36.24
N SER A 104 -31.79 -24.98 -37.23
CA SER A 104 -32.28 -23.61 -37.22
C SER A 104 -33.66 -23.48 -36.57
N ILE A 105 -34.01 -22.28 -36.10
CA ILE A 105 -35.26 -21.51 -36.38
C ILE A 105 -35.70 -20.66 -35.16
N ASN A 106 -36.02 -19.40 -35.48
CA ASN A 106 -36.67 -18.31 -34.74
C ASN A 106 -37.87 -18.69 -33.82
N ARG A 107 -38.03 -18.01 -32.67
CA ARG A 107 -39.19 -17.12 -32.33
C ARG A 107 -39.19 -16.61 -30.88
N ALA A 108 -39.95 -15.54 -30.71
CA ALA A 108 -40.08 -14.64 -29.57
C ALA A 108 -40.93 -15.14 -28.38
N ALA A 109 -40.74 -14.43 -27.26
CA ALA A 109 -41.73 -13.97 -26.28
C ALA A 109 -42.25 -14.89 -25.13
N HIS A 110 -42.01 -14.37 -23.92
CA HIS A 110 -42.79 -14.43 -22.66
C HIS A 110 -42.56 -15.55 -21.60
N SER A 111 -42.05 -15.08 -20.44
CA SER A 111 -42.63 -15.24 -19.08
C SER A 111 -41.91 -16.14 -18.05
N ARG A 112 -41.74 -15.53 -16.85
CA ARG A 112 -41.58 -16.05 -15.47
C ARG A 112 -40.17 -16.33 -14.89
N GLN A 113 -39.92 -15.58 -13.81
CA GLN A 113 -38.88 -15.57 -12.76
C GLN A 113 -38.67 -16.92 -12.02
N PRO A 114 -37.80 -17.03 -10.97
CA PRO A 114 -36.75 -16.14 -10.46
C PRO A 114 -35.38 -16.84 -10.26
N SER A 115 -34.27 -16.08 -10.23
CA SER A 115 -33.11 -16.54 -9.44
C SER A 115 -32.37 -15.35 -8.85
N ASN A 116 -32.17 -15.44 -7.53
CA ASN A 116 -31.31 -14.58 -6.73
C ASN A 116 -29.90 -14.59 -7.32
N SER A 117 -29.54 -13.52 -8.01
CA SER A 117 -28.15 -13.15 -8.24
C SER A 117 -27.94 -11.79 -7.61
N THR A 118 -27.01 -11.74 -6.67
CA THR A 118 -26.34 -10.53 -6.21
C THR A 118 -25.63 -9.90 -7.41
N ASN A 119 -26.41 -9.19 -8.23
CA ASN A 119 -25.91 -8.39 -9.34
C ASN A 119 -25.15 -7.21 -8.76
N PHE A 120 -23.83 -7.39 -8.69
CA PHE A 120 -22.87 -6.32 -8.54
C PHE A 120 -23.04 -5.38 -9.74
N ASN A 121 -23.61 -4.21 -9.52
CA ASN A 121 -23.87 -3.22 -10.56
C ASN A 121 -22.54 -2.52 -10.94
N SER A 122 -21.71 -3.22 -11.72
CA SER A 122 -20.42 -2.74 -12.25
C SER A 122 -20.59 -1.52 -13.18
N ASP A 123 -21.78 -1.36 -13.77
CA ASP A 123 -22.03 -0.40 -14.84
C ASP A 123 -22.15 1.05 -14.36
N TYR A 124 -22.32 1.28 -13.05
CA TYR A 124 -22.37 2.64 -12.50
C TYR A 124 -20.98 3.24 -12.24
N LEU A 125 -19.95 2.40 -12.06
CA LEU A 125 -18.57 2.89 -11.90
C LEU A 125 -17.87 3.06 -13.24
N GLY A 126 -18.16 2.24 -14.25
CA GLY A 126 -17.55 2.34 -15.58
C GLY A 126 -17.89 3.62 -16.37
N SER A 127 -19.05 4.23 -16.13
CA SER A 127 -19.52 5.39 -16.90
C SER A 127 -18.91 6.74 -16.51
N MET A 128 -18.23 6.84 -15.35
CA MET A 128 -17.49 8.06 -14.97
C MET A 128 -16.06 8.13 -15.53
N TYR A 129 -15.53 7.04 -16.10
CA TYR A 129 -14.11 6.95 -16.47
C TYR A 129 -13.75 7.39 -17.90
N LEU A 130 -14.71 7.71 -18.78
CA LEU A 130 -14.39 8.02 -20.18
C LEU A 130 -14.44 9.51 -20.57
N LYS A 131 -14.52 10.43 -19.61
CA LYS A 131 -14.56 11.88 -19.94
C LYS A 131 -13.79 12.78 -18.98
N MET A 132 -12.62 12.35 -18.53
CA MET A 132 -11.60 13.27 -18.04
C MET A 132 -10.35 13.17 -18.91
N ASN A 133 -10.42 13.81 -20.08
CA ASN A 133 -9.20 14.35 -20.69
C ASN A 133 -8.78 15.51 -19.79
N PRO A 134 -7.65 15.45 -19.05
CA PRO A 134 -7.11 16.64 -18.43
C PRO A 134 -6.68 17.54 -19.58
N SER A 135 -7.46 18.59 -19.85
CA SER A 135 -7.07 19.64 -20.79
C SER A 135 -5.80 20.27 -20.26
N VAL A 136 -4.67 19.85 -20.82
CA VAL A 136 -3.33 20.38 -20.55
C VAL A 136 -3.23 21.71 -21.27
N ASN A 137 -3.91 22.75 -20.76
CA ASN A 137 -3.69 24.14 -21.13
C ASN A 137 -4.48 25.05 -20.20
N ASN A 138 -4.00 25.21 -18.96
CA ASN A 138 -4.32 26.40 -18.18
C ASN A 138 -3.05 26.90 -17.49
N ILE A 139 -2.39 27.82 -18.20
CA ILE A 139 -1.31 28.65 -17.69
C ILE A 139 -1.98 29.70 -16.80
N GLY A 140 -1.85 29.56 -15.47
CA GLY A 140 -2.26 30.60 -14.52
C GLY A 140 -3.18 30.19 -13.37
N GLY A 141 -3.49 28.90 -13.19
CA GLY A 141 -4.24 28.42 -12.02
C GLY A 141 -3.30 28.03 -10.88
N THR A 142 -3.28 28.82 -9.80
CA THR A 142 -2.61 28.47 -8.53
C THR A 142 -3.10 27.09 -8.08
N LYS A 143 -2.18 26.13 -8.01
CA LYS A 143 -2.48 24.72 -7.77
C LYS A 143 -2.95 24.54 -6.33
N MET A 144 -4.23 24.21 -6.13
CA MET A 144 -4.86 23.96 -4.82
C MET A 144 -4.18 22.87 -3.97
N TRP A 145 -3.22 22.12 -4.50
CA TRP A 145 -2.48 21.08 -3.78
C TRP A 145 -1.14 21.54 -3.17
N GLU A 146 -0.66 22.76 -3.45
CA GLU A 146 0.57 23.29 -2.85
C GLU A 146 0.36 23.87 -1.43
N SER A 147 -0.88 24.14 -1.03
CA SER A 147 -1.16 24.85 0.24
C SER A 147 -1.24 23.97 1.49
N ASN A 148 -0.82 22.70 1.48
CA ASN A 148 -1.12 21.77 2.58
C ASN A 148 0.08 21.00 3.18
N ILE A 149 1.32 21.47 2.97
CA ILE A 149 2.53 20.80 3.49
C ILE A 149 2.93 21.28 4.92
N SER A 150 2.29 22.31 5.47
CA SER A 150 2.79 22.98 6.69
C SER A 150 2.17 22.57 8.03
N THR A 151 1.30 21.55 8.07
CA THR A 151 0.75 21.04 9.33
C THR A 151 0.90 19.53 9.36
N GLY A 152 1.78 19.03 10.24
CA GLY A 152 2.14 17.62 10.43
C GLY A 152 1.02 16.70 10.94
N ARG A 153 -0.23 16.91 10.50
CA ARG A 153 -1.30 15.91 10.57
C ARG A 153 -1.23 15.06 9.31
N THR A 154 -0.69 13.86 9.45
CA THR A 154 -0.38 12.87 8.41
C THR A 154 -1.59 12.23 7.72
N GLY A 155 -2.73 12.91 7.67
CA GLY A 155 -3.87 12.49 6.87
C GLY A 155 -4.65 13.73 6.47
N SER A 156 -4.74 14.00 5.15
CA SER A 156 -5.65 15.03 4.63
C SER A 156 -7.08 14.58 4.94
N PRO A 157 -7.78 15.18 5.93
CA PRO A 157 -9.11 14.73 6.35
C PRO A 157 -10.19 15.05 5.31
N ASN A 158 -9.78 15.59 4.15
CA ASN A 158 -10.64 16.20 3.16
C ASN A 158 -10.66 15.43 1.83
N ASP A 159 -10.22 14.16 1.78
CA ASP A 159 -10.41 13.37 0.55
C ASP A 159 -11.91 13.02 0.40
N PRO A 160 -12.62 13.60 -0.58
CA PRO A 160 -14.06 13.38 -0.74
C PRO A 160 -14.41 11.94 -1.07
N PHE A 161 -13.46 11.18 -1.66
CA PHE A 161 -13.68 9.79 -2.00
C PHE A 161 -13.60 8.89 -0.77
N LEU A 162 -12.56 9.06 0.06
CA LEU A 162 -12.43 8.30 1.31
C LEU A 162 -13.56 8.64 2.28
N LEU A 163 -13.94 9.92 2.38
CA LEU A 163 -15.13 10.36 3.11
C LEU A 163 -16.39 9.66 2.61
N GLY A 164 -16.55 9.52 1.29
CA GLY A 164 -17.65 8.76 0.69
C GLY A 164 -17.69 7.30 1.13
N ILE A 165 -16.53 6.62 1.16
CA ILE A 165 -16.43 5.23 1.64
C ILE A 165 -16.80 5.15 3.13
N MET A 166 -16.26 6.03 3.96
CA MET A 166 -16.54 6.05 5.41
C MET A 166 -18.01 6.34 5.72
N ASN A 167 -18.59 7.38 5.11
CA ASN A 167 -20.00 7.73 5.30
C ASN A 167 -20.93 6.60 4.86
N LYS A 168 -20.57 5.88 3.78
CA LYS A 168 -21.35 4.71 3.32
C LYS A 168 -21.31 3.57 4.33
N MET A 169 -20.14 3.26 4.89
CA MET A 169 -20.02 2.25 5.95
C MET A 169 -20.83 2.65 7.18
N GLU A 170 -20.68 3.90 7.64
CA GLU A 170 -21.40 4.44 8.79
C GLU A 170 -22.91 4.33 8.58
N ASN A 171 -23.42 4.79 7.44
CA ASN A 171 -24.84 4.71 7.10
C ASN A 171 -25.36 3.25 7.06
N ASN A 172 -24.57 2.33 6.50
CA ASN A 172 -24.94 0.90 6.49
C ASN A 172 -24.98 0.32 7.91
N MET A 173 -24.03 0.68 8.77
CA MET A 173 -24.02 0.21 10.16
C MET A 173 -25.18 0.79 10.96
N VAL A 174 -25.46 2.09 10.82
CA VAL A 174 -26.60 2.76 11.47
C VAL A 174 -27.92 2.13 11.03
N ALA A 175 -28.07 1.82 9.74
CA ALA A 175 -29.26 1.15 9.21
C ALA A 175 -29.46 -0.25 9.81
N GLU A 176 -28.39 -1.05 9.92
CA GLU A 176 -28.48 -2.39 10.52
C GLU A 176 -28.69 -2.34 12.03
N MET A 177 -28.12 -1.36 12.75
CA MET A 177 -28.38 -1.15 14.18
C MET A 177 -29.83 -0.72 14.44
N ALA A 178 -30.41 0.12 13.59
CA ALA A 178 -31.82 0.50 13.70
C ALA A 178 -32.77 -0.71 13.56
N ARG A 179 -32.38 -1.73 12.78
CA ARG A 179 -33.13 -3.00 12.68
C ARG A 179 -33.12 -3.80 13.98
N VAL A 180 -32.01 -3.78 14.72
CA VAL A 180 -31.90 -4.45 16.03
C VAL A 180 -32.94 -3.91 17.03
N GLN A 181 -33.18 -2.59 17.03
CA GLN A 181 -34.08 -1.95 17.98
C GLN A 181 -35.58 -2.25 17.75
N THR A 182 -35.96 -2.72 16.56
CA THR A 182 -37.37 -2.87 16.17
C THR A 182 -37.89 -4.30 16.23
N VAL A 183 -37.02 -5.30 16.37
CA VAL A 183 -37.41 -6.71 16.32
C VAL A 183 -37.03 -7.42 17.61
N SER A 184 -38.02 -8.02 18.28
CA SER A 184 -37.87 -8.80 19.51
C SER A 184 -36.81 -9.91 19.39
N GLU A 185 -36.11 -10.20 20.49
CA GLU A 185 -34.85 -10.97 20.69
C GLU A 185 -34.83 -12.43 20.17
N SER A 186 -35.17 -12.65 18.91
CA SER A 186 -34.93 -13.93 18.26
C SER A 186 -33.43 -14.08 17.98
N LYS A 187 -32.82 -15.15 18.50
CA LYS A 187 -31.43 -15.55 18.18
C LYS A 187 -31.17 -15.62 16.68
N GLN A 188 -32.20 -15.93 15.88
CA GLN A 188 -32.08 -16.01 14.43
C GLN A 188 -31.93 -14.62 13.79
N THR A 189 -32.63 -13.61 14.32
CA THR A 189 -32.52 -12.23 13.84
C THR A 189 -31.12 -11.67 14.14
N GLN A 190 -30.58 -11.94 15.33
CA GLN A 190 -29.23 -11.52 15.70
C GLN A 190 -28.17 -12.09 14.74
N LEU A 191 -28.26 -13.38 14.40
CA LEU A 191 -27.32 -14.04 13.50
C LEU A 191 -27.39 -13.47 12.07
N GLN A 192 -28.57 -13.07 11.60
CA GLN A 192 -28.72 -12.41 10.31
C GLN A 192 -28.05 -11.02 10.28
N ILE A 193 -28.19 -10.26 11.37
CA ILE A 193 -27.58 -8.94 11.51
C ILE A 193 -26.06 -9.05 11.57
N GLU A 194 -25.52 -10.01 12.33
CA GLU A 194 -24.08 -10.30 12.36
C GLU A 194 -23.54 -10.63 10.96
N GLN A 195 -24.26 -11.45 10.19
CA GLN A 195 -23.90 -11.74 8.81
C GLN A 195 -23.97 -10.51 7.89
N ALA A 196 -24.96 -9.62 8.07
CA ALA A 196 -25.09 -8.40 7.30
C ALA A 196 -23.95 -7.41 7.61
N VAL A 197 -23.67 -7.18 8.90
CA VAL A 197 -22.55 -6.35 9.35
C VAL A 197 -21.23 -6.90 8.81
N HIS A 198 -21.00 -8.22 8.90
CA HIS A 198 -19.81 -8.84 8.34
C HIS A 198 -19.67 -8.58 6.83
N LYS A 199 -20.75 -8.70 6.05
CA LYS A 199 -20.74 -8.37 4.62
C LYS A 199 -20.40 -6.90 4.35
N HIS A 200 -20.93 -5.97 5.15
CA HIS A 200 -20.62 -4.54 5.02
C HIS A 200 -19.17 -4.23 5.35
N VAL A 201 -18.60 -4.86 6.38
CA VAL A 201 -17.18 -4.72 6.72
C VAL A 201 -16.29 -5.27 5.60
N GLU A 202 -16.61 -6.45 5.06
CA GLU A 202 -15.84 -7.02 3.94
C GLU A 202 -15.94 -6.16 2.67
N GLN A 203 -17.09 -5.54 2.42
CA GLN A 203 -17.23 -4.56 1.34
C GLN A 203 -16.37 -3.33 1.57
N PHE A 204 -16.40 -2.76 2.79
CA PHE A 204 -15.60 -1.60 3.16
C PHE A 204 -14.10 -1.88 2.97
N LYS A 205 -13.61 -3.04 3.44
CA LYS A 205 -12.22 -3.46 3.25
C LYS A 205 -11.80 -3.47 1.78
N ARG A 206 -12.65 -4.00 0.88
CA ARG A 206 -12.39 -3.99 -0.57
C ARG A 206 -12.34 -2.57 -1.15
N GLU A 207 -13.26 -1.70 -0.74
CA GLU A 207 -13.31 -0.30 -1.19
C GLU A 207 -12.08 0.50 -0.70
N VAL A 208 -11.65 0.27 0.53
CA VAL A 208 -10.42 0.86 1.10
C VAL A 208 -9.17 0.36 0.37
N ALA A 209 -9.02 -0.95 0.19
CA ALA A 209 -7.86 -1.52 -0.52
C ALA A 209 -7.74 -0.98 -1.95
N TRP A 210 -8.87 -0.85 -2.66
CA TRP A 210 -8.91 -0.24 -3.99
C TRP A 210 -8.49 1.24 -3.96
N TYR A 211 -8.96 1.99 -2.97
CA TYR A 211 -8.59 3.39 -2.78
C TYR A 211 -7.09 3.56 -2.53
N GLU A 212 -6.51 2.74 -1.65
CA GLU A 212 -5.07 2.74 -1.35
C GLU A 212 -4.25 2.44 -2.60
N GLN A 213 -4.62 1.40 -3.35
CA GLN A 213 -3.96 1.06 -4.60
C GLN A 213 -4.01 2.22 -5.61
N LYS A 214 -5.18 2.87 -5.74
CA LYS A 214 -5.33 4.05 -6.60
C LYS A 214 -4.43 5.20 -6.16
N LYS A 215 -4.39 5.50 -4.86
CA LYS A 215 -3.53 6.54 -4.30
C LYS A 215 -2.06 6.24 -4.53
N PHE A 216 -1.66 4.99 -4.37
CA PHE A 216 -0.30 4.55 -4.67
C PHE A 216 0.10 4.86 -6.11
N VAL A 217 -0.75 4.53 -7.09
CA VAL A 217 -0.50 4.83 -8.52
C VAL A 217 -0.44 6.34 -8.78
N GLU A 218 -1.30 7.14 -8.14
CA GLU A 218 -1.30 8.59 -8.24
C GLU A 218 0.02 9.19 -7.71
N TYR A 219 0.48 8.73 -6.54
CA TYR A 219 1.73 9.17 -5.94
C TYR A 219 2.95 8.75 -6.77
N ASP A 220 2.99 7.52 -7.28
CA ASP A 220 4.07 7.05 -8.15
C ASP A 220 4.16 7.90 -9.44
N THR A 221 3.02 8.18 -10.06
CA THR A 221 2.96 9.05 -11.25
C THR A 221 3.47 10.46 -10.94
N LYS A 222 3.05 11.03 -9.81
CA LYS A 222 3.50 12.35 -9.36
C LYS A 222 5.00 12.37 -9.04
N MET A 223 5.50 11.32 -8.40
CA MET A 223 6.93 11.17 -8.11
C MET A 223 7.76 11.16 -9.40
N LYS A 224 7.37 10.33 -10.38
CA LYS A 224 8.02 10.27 -11.70
C LYS A 224 7.98 11.60 -12.44
N GLN A 225 6.91 12.37 -12.30
CA GLN A 225 6.84 13.71 -12.87
C GLN A 225 7.85 14.65 -12.21
N LEU A 226 7.89 14.67 -10.87
CA LEU A 226 8.84 15.49 -10.12
C LEU A 226 10.29 15.12 -10.42
N GLU A 227 10.61 13.84 -10.58
CA GLU A 227 11.93 13.39 -11.02
C GLU A 227 12.32 13.93 -12.40
N LYS A 228 11.38 13.92 -13.36
CA LYS A 228 11.62 14.49 -14.70
C LYS A 228 11.84 15.99 -14.65
N GLU A 229 11.06 16.71 -13.85
CA GLU A 229 11.22 18.15 -13.66
C GLU A 229 12.54 18.48 -12.97
N ASN A 230 12.92 17.71 -11.94
CA ASN A 230 14.18 17.85 -11.24
C ASN A 230 15.37 17.62 -12.19
N LYS A 231 15.35 16.54 -12.99
CA LYS A 231 16.37 16.30 -14.03
C LYS A 231 16.48 17.46 -15.02
N LYS A 232 15.35 18.03 -15.48
CA LYS A 232 15.34 19.21 -16.36
C LYS A 232 15.98 20.43 -15.70
N LEU A 233 15.67 20.68 -14.43
CA LEU A 233 16.27 21.79 -13.67
C LEU A 233 17.76 21.58 -13.46
N GLN A 234 18.19 20.36 -13.10
CA GLN A 234 19.59 19.99 -13.00
C GLN A 234 20.35 20.24 -14.30
N SER A 235 19.79 19.84 -15.45
CA SER A 235 20.40 20.12 -16.75
C SER A 235 20.53 21.62 -17.04
N LYS A 236 19.55 22.45 -16.63
CA LYS A 236 19.64 23.91 -16.76
C LYS A 236 20.72 24.51 -15.87
N VAL A 237 20.85 24.02 -14.64
CA VAL A 237 21.90 24.45 -13.70
C VAL A 237 23.28 24.11 -14.27
N GLU A 238 23.47 22.90 -14.78
CA GLU A 238 24.74 22.48 -15.37
C GLU A 238 25.09 23.33 -16.61
N TRP A 239 24.12 23.60 -17.48
CA TRP A 239 24.35 24.46 -18.63
C TRP A 239 24.76 25.89 -18.24
N LEU A 240 24.08 26.47 -17.24
CA LEU A 240 24.42 27.80 -16.73
C LEU A 240 25.82 27.83 -16.11
N ARG A 241 26.20 26.77 -15.40
CA ARG A 241 27.54 26.61 -14.84
C ARG A 241 28.61 26.56 -15.93
N LEU A 242 28.44 25.72 -16.95
CA LEU A 242 29.38 25.65 -18.08
C LEU A 242 29.51 27.00 -18.80
N ARG A 243 28.40 27.71 -18.99
CA ARG A 243 28.40 29.06 -19.57
C ARG A 243 29.15 30.05 -18.68
N TRP A 244 28.95 29.98 -17.37
CA TRP A 244 29.66 30.82 -16.41
C TRP A 244 31.17 30.55 -16.44
N ASP A 245 31.59 29.29 -16.39
CA ASP A 245 32.99 28.89 -16.43
C ASP A 245 33.67 29.36 -17.73
N SER A 246 32.98 29.27 -18.87
CA SER A 246 33.46 29.79 -20.16
C SER A 246 33.65 31.31 -20.16
N LEU A 247 32.73 32.07 -19.55
CA LEU A 247 32.83 33.52 -19.42
C LEU A 247 34.00 33.92 -18.51
N VAL A 248 34.18 33.20 -17.40
CA VAL A 248 35.30 33.42 -16.45
C VAL A 248 36.64 33.18 -17.14
N GLU A 249 36.80 32.07 -17.88
CA GLU A 249 38.04 31.78 -18.58
C GLU A 249 38.33 32.80 -19.69
N SER A 250 37.29 33.20 -20.44
CA SER A 250 37.40 34.27 -21.45
C SER A 250 37.85 35.61 -20.84
N ALA A 251 37.36 35.96 -19.65
CA ALA A 251 37.77 37.18 -18.95
C ALA A 251 39.21 37.11 -18.45
N LYS A 252 39.64 35.93 -17.98
CA LYS A 252 41.01 35.67 -17.54
C LYS A 252 42.02 35.76 -18.69
N GLU A 253 41.69 35.20 -19.85
CA GLU A 253 42.51 35.32 -21.06
C GLU A 253 42.70 36.78 -21.50
N ARG A 254 41.63 37.60 -21.42
CA ARG A 254 41.71 39.03 -21.76
C ARG A 254 42.58 39.82 -20.80
N ARG A 255 42.68 39.42 -19.53
CA ARG A 255 43.54 40.09 -18.53
C ARG A 255 45.02 39.76 -18.72
N ASN A 256 45.32 38.58 -19.27
CA ASN A 256 46.69 38.11 -19.48
C ASN A 256 47.30 38.57 -20.83
N LYS A 257 46.50 39.22 -21.69
CA LYS A 257 46.95 39.87 -22.92
C LYS A 257 47.20 41.36 -22.66
#